data_AF-A0A7V3KNY3-F1
#
_entry.id   AF-A0A7V3KNY3-F1
#
_cell.length_a   1.000
_cell.length_b   1.000
_cell.length_c   1.000
_cell.angle_alpha   90.00
_cell.angle_beta   90.00
_cell.angle_gamma   90.00
#
_symmetry.space_group_name_H-M   'P 1'
#
loop_
_entity.id
_entity.type
_entity.pdbx_description
1 polymer ?
#
loop_
_entity_poly.entity_id
_entity_poly.type
_entity_poly.pdbx_seq_one_letter_code
_entity_poly.pdbx_strand_id
1 'polypeptide(L)' 'MSQKEVYEIIKELGGEATYSEIKRRAKEKFPNLTLWQYVTDRLKKLEKKGYVIKIKRGDEIVWKIVEEYP' A
#
# COMPACT_ATOMS: atom_id res chain seq x y z
N MET A 1 8.01 4.00 -8.17
CA MET A 1 7.13 4.08 -7.00
C MET A 1 7.95 4.06 -5.71
N SER A 2 7.79 5.12 -4.94
CA SER A 2 8.33 5.43 -3.63
C SER A 2 7.42 4.90 -2.51
N GLN A 3 7.88 4.99 -1.26
CA GLN A 3 7.08 4.63 -0.09
C GLN A 3 5.88 5.56 0.07
N LYS A 4 6.08 6.87 -0.17
CA LYS A 4 5.05 7.90 -0.11
C LYS A 4 3.91 7.62 -1.09
N GLU A 5 4.22 7.25 -2.34
CA GLU A 5 3.18 6.95 -3.34
C GLU A 5 2.30 5.75 -2.93
N VAL A 6 2.87 4.72 -2.32
CA VAL A 6 2.08 3.58 -1.80
C VAL A 6 1.23 4.00 -0.61
N TYR A 7 1.78 4.80 0.30
CA TYR A 7 1.03 5.34 1.42
C TYR A 7 -0.17 6.19 0.95
N GLU A 8 0.05 7.11 0.00
CA GLU A 8 -1.01 7.92 -0.59
C GLU A 8 -2.08 7.06 -1.25
N ILE A 9 -1.72 5.97 -1.94
CA ILE A 9 -2.70 5.04 -2.51
C ILE A 9 -3.57 4.41 -1.42
N ILE A 10 -3.00 3.97 -0.30
CA ILE A 10 -3.78 3.41 0.80
C ILE A 10 -4.69 4.48 1.41
N LYS A 11 -4.18 5.72 1.55
CA LYS A 11 -4.95 6.87 2.04
C LYS A 11 -6.15 7.20 1.13
N GLU A 12 -5.93 7.22 -0.18
CA GLU A 12 -6.99 7.41 -1.19
C GLU A 12 -8.05 6.30 -1.20
N LEU A 13 -7.68 5.08 -0.77
CA LEU A 13 -8.58 3.94 -0.65
C LEU A 13 -9.33 3.91 0.69
N GLY A 14 -9.22 4.96 1.52
CA GLY A 14 -9.93 5.07 2.80
C GLY A 14 -9.08 4.70 4.02
N GLY A 15 -7.76 4.62 3.88
CA GLY A 15 -6.84 4.32 4.97
C GLY A 15 -6.64 2.83 5.27
N GLU A 16 -7.42 1.97 4.63
CA GLU A 16 -7.22 0.52 4.62
C GLU A 16 -7.49 -0.05 3.22
N ALA A 17 -6.63 -0.96 2.76
CA ALA A 17 -6.78 -1.57 1.44
C ALA A 17 -6.07 -2.92 1.33
N THR A 18 -6.61 -3.82 0.52
CA THR A 18 -5.93 -5.08 0.17
C THR A 18 -4.77 -4.83 -0.78
N TYR A 19 -3.83 -5.77 -0.84
CA TYR A 19 -2.74 -5.72 -1.83
C TYR A 19 -3.28 -5.61 -3.27
N SER A 20 -4.37 -6.32 -3.58
CA SER A 20 -5.00 -6.31 -4.89
C SER A 20 -5.52 -4.92 -5.26
N GLU A 21 -6.17 -4.23 -4.32
CA GLU A 21 -6.68 -2.88 -4.53
C GLU A 21 -5.55 -1.85 -4.69
N ILE A 22 -4.53 -1.92 -3.83
CA ILE A 22 -3.35 -1.05 -3.92
C ILE A 22 -2.66 -1.26 -5.27
N LYS A 23 -2.49 -2.51 -5.70
CA LYS A 23 -1.88 -2.86 -6.99
C LYS A 23 -2.72 -2.36 -8.17
N ARG A 24 -4.05 -2.47 -8.11
CA ARG A 24 -4.96 -1.96 -9.14
C ARG A 24 -4.83 -0.45 -9.27
N ARG A 25 -4.94 0.28 -8.16
CA ARG A 25 -4.79 1.74 -8.15
C ARG A 25 -3.39 2.20 -8.57
N ALA A 26 -2.36 1.46 -8.17
CA ALA A 26 -0.99 1.69 -8.62
C ALA A 26 -0.83 1.57 -10.14
N LYS A 27 -1.48 0.58 -10.78
CA LYS A 27 -1.46 0.43 -12.25
C LYS A 27 -2.19 1.55 -12.97
N GLU A 28 -3.33 1.98 -12.43
CA GLU A 28 -4.11 3.09 -12.98
C GLU A 28 -3.32 4.40 -12.93
N LYS A 29 -2.65 4.67 -11.80
CA LYS A 29 -1.91 5.91 -11.56
C LYS A 29 -0.51 5.92 -12.20
N PHE A 30 0.09 4.75 -12.36
CA PHE A 30 1.42 4.56 -12.93
C PHE A 30 1.38 3.47 -14.02
N PRO A 31 0.93 3.80 -15.24
CA PRO A 31 0.81 2.85 -16.33
C PRO A 31 2.17 2.27 -16.79
N ASN A 32 3.28 2.90 -16.39
CA ASN A 32 4.63 2.38 -16.64
C ASN A 32 4.86 1.06 -15.88
N LEU A 33 5.04 0.00 -16.67
CA LEU A 33 4.69 -1.39 -16.38
C LEU A 33 5.47 -2.10 -15.26
N THR A 34 6.47 -1.48 -14.63
CA THR A 34 7.31 -2.14 -13.62
C THR A 34 7.18 -1.54 -12.22
N LEU A 35 6.58 -0.36 -12.06
CA LEU A 35 6.58 0.33 -10.78
C LEU A 35 5.66 -0.33 -9.74
N TRP A 36 4.56 -0.94 -10.18
CA TRP A 36 3.63 -1.67 -9.31
C TRP A 36 4.24 -2.96 -8.74
N GLN A 37 5.31 -3.50 -9.34
CA GLN A 37 5.99 -4.70 -8.82
C GLN A 37 6.64 -4.42 -7.46
N TYR A 38 7.06 -3.17 -7.23
CA TYR A 38 7.68 -2.75 -5.97
C TYR A 38 6.68 -2.49 -4.84
N VAL A 39 5.36 -2.56 -5.08
CA VAL A 39 4.34 -2.30 -4.06
C VAL A 39 4.57 -3.18 -2.82
N THR A 40 4.87 -4.46 -3.01
CA THR A 40 5.15 -5.40 -1.91
C THR A 40 6.35 -4.96 -1.08
N ASP A 41 7.44 -4.55 -1.73
CA ASP A 41 8.66 -4.10 -1.02
C ASP A 41 8.45 -2.78 -0.30
N ARG A 42 7.64 -1.88 -0.87
CA ARG A 42 7.29 -0.60 -0.22
C ARG A 42 6.39 -0.83 0.98
N LEU A 43 5.40 -1.72 0.88
CA LEU A 43 4.52 -2.08 1.99
C LEU A 43 5.30 -2.70 3.16
N LYS A 44 6.23 -3.64 2.88
CA LYS A 44 7.12 -4.19 3.91
C LYS A 44 7.97 -3.12 4.59
N LYS A 45 8.46 -2.13 3.84
CA LYS A 45 9.23 -1.01 4.40
C LYS A 45 8.37 -0.08 5.25
N LEU A 46 7.15 0.23 4.81
CA LEU A 46 6.19 1.04 5.59
C LEU A 46 5.80 0.35 6.89
N GLU A 47 5.59 -0.98 6.85
CA GLU A 47 5.32 -1.78 8.05
C GLU A 47 6.50 -1.78 9.00
N LYS A 48 7.72 -2.01 8.50
CA LYS A 48 8.92 -1.97 9.35
C LYS A 48 9.11 -0.61 10.03
N LYS A 49 8.64 0.46 9.41
CA LYS A 49 8.68 1.82 9.97
C LYS A 49 7.51 2.15 10.88
N GLY A 50 6.49 1.29 10.98
CA GLY A 50 5.32 1.50 11.82
C GLY A 50 4.22 2.36 11.22
N TYR A 51 4.28 2.72 9.93
CA TYR A 51 3.24 3.55 9.29
C TYR A 51 2.00 2.76 8.86
N VAL A 52 2.18 1.49 8.52
CA VAL A 52 1.10 0.60 8.13
C VAL A 52 1.22 -0.74 8.84
N ILE A 53 0.11 -1.42 9.05
CA ILE A 53 0.08 -2.77 9.61
C ILE A 53 -0.68 -3.72 8.67
N LYS A 54 -0.32 -5.00 8.72
CA LYS A 54 -1.10 -6.08 8.12
C LYS A 54 -2.15 -6.58 9.10
N ILE A 55 -3.41 -6.52 8.67
CA ILE A 55 -4.56 -7.08 9.38
C ILE A 55 -5.09 -8.22 8.55
N LYS A 56 -5.30 -9.38 9.19
CA LYS A 56 -6.00 -10.50 8.55
C LYS A 56 -7.51 -10.30 8.72
N ARG A 57 -8.25 -10.14 7.63
CA ARG A 57 -9.72 -10.00 7.61
C ARG A 57 -10.29 -11.18 6.83
N GLY A 58 -10.69 -12.22 7.57
CA GLY A 58 -11.05 -13.51 6.97
C GLY A 58 -9.84 -14.16 6.29
N ASP A 59 -9.95 -14.46 5.00
CA ASP A 59 -8.86 -15.00 4.18
C ASP A 59 -8.00 -13.93 3.50
N GLU A 60 -8.34 -12.65 3.64
CA GLU A 60 -7.62 -11.55 2.99
C GLU A 60 -6.67 -10.82 3.93
N ILE A 61 -5.58 -10.31 3.35
CA ILE A 61 -4.62 -9.43 4.03
C ILE A 61 -4.94 -7.99 3.64
N VAL A 62 -5.32 -7.20 4.64
CA VAL A 62 -5.59 -5.77 4.53
C VAL A 62 -4.41 -4.99 5.11
N TRP A 63 -3.94 -3.98 4.39
CA TRP A 63 -2.95 -3.04 4.85
C TRP A 63 -3.65 -1.78 5.35
N LYS A 64 -3.44 -1.43 6.62
CA LYS A 64 -4.07 -0.29 7.27
C LYS A 64 -3.04 0.73 7.71
N ILE A 65 -3.30 2.01 7.48
CA ILE A 65 -2.49 3.12 8.01
C ILE A 65 -2.73 3.24 9.51
N VAL A 66 -1.65 3.34 10.28
CA VAL A 66 -1.70 3.51 11.75
C VAL A 66 -1.01 4.77 12.23
N GLU A 67 -0.11 5.33 11.42
CA GLU A 67 0.61 6.56 11.73
C GLU A 67 0.76 7.41 10.46
N GLU A 68 0.77 8.73 10.62
CA GLU A 68 0.90 9.65 9.50
C GLU A 68 2.31 9.62 8.92
N TYR A 69 2.41 9.35 7.61
CA TYR A 69 3.68 9.33 6.91
C TYR A 69 4.19 10.79 6.70
N PRO A 70 5.41 11.14 7.17
CA PRO A 70 5.97 12.48 7.05
C PRO A 70 6.36 12.88 5.62
#